data_AF-A0A920TLS0-F1
#
_entry.id   AF-A0A920TLS0-F1
#
_cell.length_a   1.000
_cell.length_b   1.000
_cell.length_c   1.000
_cell.angle_alpha   90.00
_cell.angle_beta   90.00
_cell.angle_gamma   90.00
#
_symmetry.space_group_name_H-M   'P 1'
#
loop_
_entity.id
_entity.type
_entity.pdbx_description
1 polymer ?
#
loop_
_entity_poly.entity_id
_entity_poly.type
_entity_poly.pdbx_seq_one_letter_code
_entity_poly.pdbx_strand_id
1 'polypeptide(L)'
;MADAVVLRTISHETLNLFADHSSVPVINGLTNLSHPCQLLADLLTFYECKGEIRDAKVTWVGDYNNVCFSYIEASKLFQFDLEIACPKSYWPSKGSNARNWCNFY
;
A
#
# COMPACT_ATOMS: atom_id res chain seq x y z
N MET A 1 -23.73 3.68 -19.77
CA MET A 1 -22.38 3.94 -19.21
C MET A 1 -22.15 2.95 -18.07
N ALA A 2 -20.90 2.72 -17.64
CA ALA A 2 -20.54 1.71 -16.65
C ALA A 2 -20.99 2.07 -15.22
N ASP A 3 -21.13 1.07 -14.35
CA ASP A 3 -21.59 1.22 -12.96
C ASP A 3 -20.46 1.48 -11.94
N ALA A 4 -19.21 1.24 -12.32
CA ALA A 4 -18.02 1.50 -11.53
C ALA A 4 -16.77 1.61 -12.44
N VAL A 5 -15.70 2.21 -11.92
CA VAL A 5 -14.42 2.34 -12.64
C VAL A 5 -13.26 1.88 -11.76
N VAL A 6 -12.42 0.99 -12.31
CA VAL A 6 -11.09 0.72 -11.74
C VAL A 6 -10.07 1.49 -12.55
N LEU A 7 -9.34 2.40 -11.90
CA LEU A 7 -8.41 3.30 -12.56
C LEU A 7 -6.97 2.98 -12.17
N ARG A 8 -6.14 2.71 -13.18
CA ARG A 8 -4.68 2.70 -13.05
C ARG A 8 -4.12 3.96 -13.69
N THR A 9 -3.36 4.74 -12.93
CA THR A 9 -2.78 6.00 -13.39
C THR A 9 -1.43 6.24 -12.70
N ILE A 10 -0.69 7.27 -13.10
CA ILE A 10 0.62 7.59 -12.52
C ILE A 10 0.43 8.41 -11.23
N SER A 11 -0.19 9.58 -11.34
CA SER A 11 -0.40 10.49 -10.20
C SER A 11 -1.64 10.12 -9.41
N HIS A 12 -1.53 10.10 -8.07
CA HIS A 12 -2.68 9.94 -7.20
C HIS A 12 -3.66 11.12 -7.27
N GLU A 13 -3.18 12.31 -7.61
CA GLU A 13 -4.02 13.48 -7.85
C GLU A 13 -4.96 13.28 -9.05
N THR A 14 -4.48 12.66 -10.13
CA THR A 14 -5.33 12.34 -11.28
C THR A 14 -6.45 11.38 -10.89
N LEU A 15 -6.18 10.42 -10.00
CA LEU A 15 -7.21 9.52 -9.49
C LEU A 15 -8.25 10.28 -8.66
N ASN A 16 -7.83 11.18 -7.78
CA ASN A 16 -8.74 12.00 -6.97
C ASN A 16 -9.59 12.93 -7.85
N LEU A 17 -8.99 13.62 -8.82
CA LEU A 17 -9.73 14.46 -9.77
C LEU A 17 -10.76 13.65 -10.55
N PHE A 18 -10.41 12.44 -11.00
CA PHE A 18 -11.35 11.57 -11.68
C PHE A 18 -12.50 11.14 -10.75
N ALA A 19 -12.22 10.82 -9.49
CA ALA A 19 -13.23 10.48 -8.49
C ALA A 19 -14.17 11.65 -8.19
N ASP A 20 -13.63 12.87 -8.02
CA ASP A 20 -14.40 14.08 -7.72
C ASP A 20 -15.40 14.46 -8.84
N HIS A 21 -15.11 14.06 -10.07
CA HIS A 21 -15.96 14.29 -11.24
C HIS A 21 -16.74 13.06 -11.71
N SER A 22 -16.62 11.93 -11.01
CA SER A 22 -17.34 10.70 -11.35
C SER A 22 -18.67 10.60 -10.61
N SER A 23 -19.72 10.17 -11.30
CA SER A 23 -21.01 9.83 -10.68
C SER A 23 -21.09 8.39 -10.18
N VAL A 24 -20.06 7.57 -10.46
CA VAL A 24 -19.95 6.17 -10.04
C VAL A 24 -18.69 5.94 -9.21
N PRO A 25 -18.64 4.89 -8.37
CA PRO A 25 -17.47 4.58 -7.57
C PRO A 25 -16.19 4.41 -8.40
N VAL A 26 -15.08 4.94 -7.88
CA VAL A 26 -13.76 4.86 -8.48
C VAL A 26 -12.83 4.11 -7.54
N ILE A 27 -12.21 3.04 -8.05
CA ILE A 27 -11.30 2.18 -7.31
C ILE A 27 -9.88 2.41 -7.81
N ASN A 28 -8.95 2.63 -6.87
CA ASN A 28 -7.52 2.71 -7.20
C ASN A 28 -6.96 1.33 -7.58
N GLY A 29 -6.82 1.13 -8.89
CA GLY A 29 -6.17 -0.05 -9.45
C GLY A 29 -4.65 -0.04 -9.23
N LEU A 30 -3.99 1.12 -9.35
CA LEU A 30 -2.59 1.38 -9.01
C LEU A 30 -2.26 2.86 -9.28
N THR A 31 -1.52 3.51 -8.35
CA THR A 31 -0.81 4.79 -8.59
C THR A 31 0.65 4.71 -8.14
N ASN A 32 1.44 5.75 -8.38
CA ASN A 32 2.79 5.85 -7.81
C ASN A 32 2.79 5.94 -6.28
N LEU A 33 1.66 6.32 -5.65
CA LEU A 33 1.53 6.42 -4.20
C LEU A 33 1.15 5.09 -3.56
N SER A 34 0.11 4.42 -4.04
CA SER A 34 -0.46 3.23 -3.39
C SER A 34 -1.03 2.20 -4.37
N HIS A 35 -1.08 0.94 -3.93
CA HIS A 35 -1.68 -0.18 -4.65
C HIS A 35 -2.59 -1.01 -3.72
N PRO A 36 -3.76 -0.47 -3.32
CA PRO A 36 -4.58 -1.07 -2.26
C PRO A 36 -5.20 -2.41 -2.66
N CYS A 37 -5.54 -2.63 -3.94
CA CYS A 37 -6.10 -3.91 -4.37
C CYS A 37 -5.12 -5.08 -4.22
N GLN A 38 -3.82 -4.86 -4.46
CA GLN A 38 -2.78 -5.87 -4.21
C GLN A 38 -2.72 -6.21 -2.72
N LEU A 39 -2.66 -5.18 -1.87
CA LEU A 39 -2.63 -5.36 -0.42
C LEU A 39 -3.83 -6.18 0.09
N LEU A 40 -5.06 -5.89 -0.40
CA LEU A 40 -6.24 -6.65 0.02
C LEU A 40 -6.13 -8.13 -0.34
N ALA A 41 -5.57 -8.47 -1.50
CA ALA A 41 -5.32 -9.86 -1.89
C ALA A 41 -4.26 -10.52 -0.99
N ASP A 42 -3.20 -9.79 -0.62
CA ASP A 42 -2.16 -10.29 0.26
C ASP A 42 -2.71 -10.56 1.68
N LEU A 43 -3.53 -9.66 2.22
CA LEU A 43 -4.16 -9.81 3.53
C LEU A 43 -5.14 -10.99 3.54
N LEU A 44 -5.93 -11.18 2.47
CA LEU A 44 -6.79 -12.34 2.33
C LEU A 44 -5.97 -13.63 2.30
N THR A 45 -4.88 -13.66 1.53
CA THR A 45 -3.98 -14.82 1.44
C THR A 45 -3.37 -15.13 2.81
N PHE A 46 -2.93 -14.12 3.56
CA PHE A 46 -2.44 -14.31 4.93
C PHE A 46 -3.53 -14.90 5.81
N TYR A 47 -4.76 -14.37 5.73
CA TYR A 47 -5.90 -14.84 6.51
C TYR A 47 -6.21 -16.31 6.24
N GLU A 48 -6.28 -16.72 4.98
CA GLU A 48 -6.56 -18.11 4.61
C GLU A 48 -5.44 -19.07 5.06
N CYS A 49 -4.18 -18.62 5.01
CA CYS A 49 -3.03 -19.45 5.35
C CYS A 49 -2.72 -19.50 6.85
N LYS A 50 -2.95 -18.41 7.59
CA LYS A 50 -2.42 -18.18 8.94
C LYS A 50 -3.43 -17.59 9.93
N GLY A 51 -4.63 -17.22 9.49
CA GLY A 51 -5.63 -16.55 10.31
C GLY A 51 -5.39 -15.04 10.43
N GLU A 52 -5.93 -14.41 11.47
CA GLU A 52 -5.85 -12.96 11.64
C GLU A 52 -4.40 -12.45 11.66
N ILE A 53 -4.14 -11.37 10.91
CA ILE A 53 -2.79 -10.77 10.82
C ILE A 53 -2.44 -9.92 12.05
N ARG A 54 -3.41 -9.62 12.93
CA ARG A 54 -3.20 -8.81 14.12
C ARG A 54 -2.05 -9.37 14.96
N ASP A 55 -1.18 -8.49 15.43
CA ASP A 55 0.04 -8.83 16.19
C ASP A 55 1.06 -9.71 15.44
N ALA A 56 0.82 -10.04 14.16
CA ALA A 56 1.80 -10.74 13.35
C ALA A 56 2.99 -9.83 13.02
N LYS A 57 4.14 -10.46 12.82
CA LYS A 57 5.34 -9.79 12.31
C LYS A 57 5.45 -9.98 10.80
N VAL A 58 5.46 -8.87 10.07
CA VAL A 58 5.56 -8.80 8.61
C VAL A 58 6.84 -8.04 8.25
N THR A 59 7.63 -8.58 7.31
CA THR A 59 8.85 -7.94 6.84
C THR A 59 8.74 -7.62 5.36
N TRP A 60 8.84 -6.34 5.01
CA TRP A 60 9.01 -5.88 3.64
C TRP A 60 10.50 -5.80 3.31
N VAL A 61 10.93 -6.40 2.20
CA VAL A 61 12.32 -6.31 1.72
C VAL A 61 12.32 -5.80 0.28
N GLY A 62 12.96 -4.66 0.03
CA GLY A 62 13.07 -4.06 -1.29
C GLY A 62 12.82 -2.56 -1.25
N ASP A 63 12.48 -2.00 -2.40
CA ASP A 63 12.31 -0.56 -2.57
C ASP A 63 11.08 -0.03 -1.81
N TYR A 64 11.14 1.25 -1.39
CA TYR A 64 9.95 1.98 -1.01
C TYR A 64 9.15 2.34 -2.27
N ASN A 65 8.16 1.53 -2.59
CA ASN A 65 7.24 1.71 -3.70
C ASN A 65 5.78 1.83 -3.22
N ASN A 66 4.86 1.87 -4.17
CA ASN A 66 3.43 1.96 -3.92
C ASN A 66 2.85 0.78 -3.11
N VAL A 67 3.38 -0.44 -3.27
CA VAL A 67 2.96 -1.60 -2.49
C VAL A 67 3.48 -1.49 -1.05
N CYS A 68 4.77 -1.15 -0.88
CA CYS A 68 5.36 -0.89 0.44
C CYS A 68 4.55 0.16 1.21
N PHE A 69 4.17 1.25 0.54
CA PHE A 69 3.31 2.29 1.11
C PHE A 69 1.95 1.74 1.55
N SER A 70 1.28 0.93 0.71
CA SER A 70 0.02 0.28 1.10
C SER A 70 0.17 -0.62 2.33
N TYR A 71 1.28 -1.36 2.47
CA TYR A 71 1.56 -2.13 3.68
C TYR A 71 1.74 -1.24 4.94
N ILE A 72 2.34 -0.06 4.80
CA ILE A 72 2.46 0.90 5.91
C ILE A 72 1.10 1.42 6.36
N GLU A 73 0.16 1.65 5.43
CA GLU A 73 -1.22 2.00 5.78
C GLU A 73 -1.93 0.83 6.46
N ALA A 74 -1.77 -0.36 5.91
CA ALA A 74 -2.38 -1.59 6.43
C ALA A 74 -1.91 -1.93 7.85
N SER A 75 -0.62 -1.79 8.15
CA SER A 75 -0.06 -2.15 9.45
C SER A 75 -0.70 -1.36 10.58
N LYS A 76 -1.08 -0.11 10.32
CA LYS A 76 -1.81 0.74 11.27
C LYS A 76 -3.27 0.33 11.42
N LEU A 77 -3.95 0.01 10.31
CA LEU A 77 -5.37 -0.35 10.31
C LEU A 77 -5.61 -1.74 10.91
N PHE A 78 -4.78 -2.72 10.55
CA PHE A 78 -4.89 -4.12 10.95
C PHE A 78 -4.00 -4.49 12.15
N GLN A 79 -3.25 -3.54 12.70
CA GLN A 79 -2.46 -3.68 13.93
C GLN A 79 -1.45 -4.83 13.88
N PHE A 80 -0.67 -4.91 12.80
CA PHE A 80 0.45 -5.84 12.69
C PHE A 80 1.78 -5.08 12.75
N ASP A 81 2.85 -5.75 13.18
CA ASP A 81 4.19 -5.17 13.22
C ASP A 81 4.84 -5.28 11.83
N LEU A 82 5.20 -4.13 11.25
CA LEU A 82 5.82 -4.06 9.92
C LEU A 82 7.26 -3.56 10.06
N GLU A 83 8.21 -4.42 9.70
CA GLU A 83 9.61 -4.07 9.53
C GLU A 83 9.93 -3.86 8.05
N ILE A 84 10.67 -2.80 7.73
CA ILE A 84 10.99 -2.43 6.35
C ILE A 84 12.50 -2.43 6.16
N ALA A 85 12.94 -3.30 5.26
CA ALA A 85 14.30 -3.46 4.80
C ALA A 85 14.44 -2.83 3.41
N CYS A 86 14.99 -1.63 3.32
CA CYS A 86 15.10 -0.87 2.06
C CYS A 86 16.48 -0.24 1.92
N PRO A 87 17.14 -0.36 0.75
CA PRO A 87 18.39 0.37 0.49
C PRO A 87 18.15 1.88 0.59
N LYS A 88 19.12 2.62 1.15
CA LYS A 88 19.05 4.08 1.33
C LYS A 88 18.71 4.85 0.06
N SER A 89 19.22 4.41 -1.10
CA SER A 89 18.95 5.05 -2.39
C SER A 89 17.48 5.03 -2.80
N TYR A 90 16.70 4.12 -2.21
CA TYR A 90 15.26 3.95 -2.46
C TYR A 90 14.41 4.36 -1.26
N TRP A 91 14.96 5.09 -0.29
CA TRP A 91 14.16 5.63 0.80
C TRP A 91 13.19 6.72 0.31
N PRO A 92 12.08 6.93 1.03
CA PRO A 92 11.19 8.06 0.76
C PRO A 92 11.94 9.39 0.87
N SER A 93 11.64 10.30 -0.06
CA SER A 93 12.35 11.57 -0.25
C SER A 93 12.22 12.57 0.90
N LYS A 94 11.30 12.35 1.87
CA LYS A 94 11.28 12.90 3.25
C LYS A 94 10.04 12.40 4.03
N GLY A 95 10.20 12.08 5.33
CA GLY A 95 9.08 12.01 6.29
C GLY A 95 8.27 10.71 6.34
N SER A 96 8.89 9.54 6.27
CA SER A 96 8.14 8.29 6.47
C SER A 96 7.83 8.01 7.94
N ASN A 97 6.56 7.75 8.23
CA ASN A 97 6.06 7.33 9.54
C ASN A 97 6.35 5.84 9.88
N ALA A 98 7.19 5.17 9.10
CA ALA A 98 7.57 3.79 9.38
C ALA A 98 8.62 3.78 10.49
N ARG A 99 8.32 3.07 11.59
CA ARG A 99 9.10 3.09 12.83
C ARG A 99 10.41 2.29 12.72
N ASN A 100 10.48 1.32 11.81
CA ASN A 100 11.55 0.33 11.75
C ASN A 100 12.13 0.23 10.33
N TRP A 101 13.04 1.14 9.98
CA TRP A 101 13.86 1.04 8.77
C TRP A 101 15.16 0.31 9.09
N CYS A 102 15.29 -0.92 8.60
CA CYS A 102 16.55 -1.65 8.64
C CYS A 102 17.34 -1.33 7.37
N ASN A 103 18.55 -0.80 7.54
CA ASN A 103 19.43 -0.48 6.43
C ASN A 103 20.23 -1.72 6.00
N PHE A 104 20.19 -2.03 4.71
CA PHE A 104 21.16 -2.92 4.09
C PHE A 104 22.26 -2.02 3.49
N TYR A 105 23.40 -1.97 4.18
CA TYR A 105 24.63 -1.20 3.89
C TYR A 105 24.58 0.31 4.19
#